data_AF-A0AAP5XUZ2-F1
#
_entry.id   AF-A0AAP5XUZ2-F1
#
_cell.length_a   1.000
_cell.length_b   1.000
_cell.length_c   1.000
_cell.angle_alpha   90.00
_cell.angle_beta   90.00
_cell.angle_gamma   90.00
#
_symmetry.space_group_name_H-M   'P 1'
#
loop_
_entity.id
_entity.type
_entity.pdbx_description
1 polymer ?
#
loop_
_entity_poly.entity_id
_entity_poly.type
_entity_poly.pdbx_seq_one_letter_code
_entity_poly.pdbx_strand_id
1 'polypeptide(L)'
;MSLIDLSLSGLSEPGTKLIEKVSDAIGVLYEPTRIRKKAKAEAEAKRTELISKLELEGIEKRAVERFLKRETKRQENIENITMQAAQSLSETDNVSDIDEDWIEAFFRECEDINDEQMQMLWGRILSEEAKSKGSFSRRTLKLLSTLSKEEANLITYFGKFVWQASNLTPILLTDENGNTEGITFNELSVLDSLGVIQQGIGYSLTFGNKKGRIGYYGMAFLVEFQSDDSSTWNLQIGTALLTPIGQELMKICGSTPDIAYVHKFLNKTNVEGSQVKLSILTM
;
A
#
# COMPACT_ATOMS: atom_id res chain seq x y z
N MET A 1 20.80 -25.90 -20.31
CA MET A 1 20.09 -25.22 -21.41
C MET A 1 18.90 -24.55 -20.75
N SER A 2 18.99 -23.23 -20.56
CA SER A 2 18.06 -22.43 -19.74
C SER A 2 16.64 -22.52 -20.29
N LEU A 3 15.67 -22.87 -19.45
CA LEU A 3 14.23 -22.92 -19.78
C LEU A 3 13.54 -21.55 -19.64
N ILE A 4 14.31 -20.48 -19.48
CA ILE A 4 13.83 -19.10 -19.29
C ILE A 4 13.98 -18.38 -20.63
N ASP A 5 13.02 -18.44 -21.57
CA ASP A 5 13.13 -17.49 -22.72
C ASP A 5 11.91 -17.19 -23.62
N LEU A 6 10.64 -17.35 -23.21
CA LEU A 6 9.55 -16.99 -24.16
C LEU A 6 8.40 -16.14 -23.61
N SER A 7 8.50 -15.65 -22.38
CA SER A 7 7.52 -14.69 -21.82
C SER A 7 8.08 -13.48 -21.13
N LEU A 8 9.37 -13.50 -20.78
CA LEU A 8 10.05 -12.33 -20.23
C LEU A 8 10.41 -11.32 -21.33
N SER A 9 10.25 -11.70 -22.60
CA SER A 9 10.64 -10.92 -23.79
C SER A 9 9.89 -9.59 -23.98
N GLY A 10 9.04 -9.18 -23.04
CA GLY A 10 8.41 -7.86 -22.99
C GLY A 10 8.47 -7.19 -21.63
N LEU A 11 9.21 -7.74 -20.68
CA LEU A 11 9.46 -7.13 -19.37
C LEU A 11 10.78 -6.36 -19.41
N SER A 12 10.84 -5.30 -18.60
CA SER A 12 12.09 -4.59 -18.32
C SER A 12 13.08 -5.51 -17.60
N GLU A 13 14.37 -5.15 -17.61
CA GLU A 13 15.39 -5.88 -16.84
C GLU A 13 15.01 -5.94 -15.33
N PRO A 14 14.58 -4.82 -14.70
CA PRO A 14 13.95 -4.80 -13.38
C PRO A 14 12.79 -5.80 -13.20
N GLY A 15 11.84 -5.82 -14.13
CA GLY A 15 10.69 -6.73 -14.07
C GLY A 15 11.10 -8.20 -14.11
N THR A 16 12.09 -8.54 -14.95
CA THR A 16 12.66 -9.89 -15.03
C THR A 16 13.31 -10.31 -13.73
N LYS A 17 14.15 -9.43 -13.15
CA LYS A 17 14.84 -9.68 -11.89
C LYS A 17 13.87 -9.90 -10.72
N LEU A 18 12.73 -9.19 -10.70
CA LEU A 18 11.69 -9.41 -9.69
C LEU A 18 11.10 -10.83 -9.78
N ILE A 19 10.80 -11.31 -10.99
CA ILE A 19 10.25 -12.65 -11.20
C ILE A 19 11.23 -13.73 -10.73
N GLU A 20 12.53 -13.57 -11.04
CA GLU A 20 13.57 -14.48 -10.59
C GLU A 20 13.63 -14.54 -9.05
N LYS A 21 13.65 -13.38 -8.39
CA LYS A 21 13.66 -13.30 -6.91
C LYS A 21 12.45 -13.94 -6.26
N VAL A 22 11.26 -13.74 -6.82
CA VAL A 22 10.04 -14.39 -6.34
C VAL A 22 10.08 -15.90 -6.56
N SER A 23 10.59 -16.35 -7.72
CA SER A 23 10.72 -17.78 -8.03
C SER A 23 11.70 -18.48 -7.09
N ASP A 24 12.83 -17.82 -6.79
CA ASP A 24 13.84 -18.31 -5.84
C ASP A 24 13.24 -18.43 -4.43
N ALA A 25 12.54 -17.40 -3.95
CA ALA A 25 11.99 -17.34 -2.61
C ALA A 25 10.86 -18.35 -2.35
N ILE A 26 9.98 -18.56 -3.33
CA ILE A 26 8.83 -19.48 -3.17
C ILE A 26 9.24 -20.91 -3.56
N GLY A 27 10.38 -21.09 -4.23
CA GLY A 27 10.84 -22.37 -4.75
C GLY A 27 9.95 -22.91 -5.89
N VAL A 28 9.20 -22.03 -6.56
CA VAL A 28 8.30 -22.40 -7.66
C VAL A 28 8.73 -21.71 -8.93
N LEU A 29 8.83 -22.48 -10.01
CA LEU A 29 9.14 -21.95 -11.34
C LEU A 29 7.98 -21.11 -11.85
N TYR A 30 8.24 -19.85 -12.20
CA TYR A 30 7.29 -19.00 -12.89
C TYR A 30 6.99 -19.55 -14.30
N GLU A 31 5.72 -19.86 -14.59
CA GLU A 31 5.29 -20.32 -15.91
C GLU A 31 4.29 -19.36 -16.58
N PRO A 32 4.68 -18.64 -17.64
CA PRO A 32 3.78 -17.71 -18.31
C PRO A 32 2.51 -18.34 -18.90
N THR A 33 1.43 -17.56 -18.90
CA THR A 33 0.08 -17.95 -19.35
C THR A 33 0.04 -18.57 -20.75
N ARG A 34 0.99 -18.22 -21.64
CA ARG A 34 1.08 -18.73 -23.01
C ARG A 34 1.52 -20.19 -23.09
N ILE A 35 2.34 -20.66 -22.14
CA ILE A 35 2.73 -22.07 -22.02
C ILE A 35 1.54 -22.89 -21.46
N ARG A 36 0.82 -22.32 -20.48
CA ARG A 36 -0.35 -22.94 -19.84
C ARG A 36 -1.50 -23.25 -20.80
N LYS A 37 -1.82 -22.35 -21.74
CA LYS A 37 -2.95 -22.54 -22.68
C LYS A 37 -2.78 -23.74 -23.61
N LYS A 38 -1.55 -24.23 -23.84
CA LYS A 38 -1.29 -25.38 -24.71
C LYS A 38 -1.26 -26.72 -23.94
N ALA A 39 -1.07 -26.68 -22.61
CA ALA A 39 -0.88 -27.87 -21.78
C ALA A 39 -2.07 -28.23 -20.85
N LYS A 40 -3.11 -27.38 -20.77
CA LYS A 40 -4.17 -27.50 -19.74
C LYS A 40 -4.97 -28.81 -19.83
N ALA A 41 -5.31 -29.28 -21.03
CA ALA A 41 -6.09 -30.51 -21.21
C ALA A 41 -5.28 -31.78 -20.87
N GLU A 42 -4.00 -31.81 -21.25
CA GLU A 42 -3.10 -32.93 -20.92
C GLU A 42 -2.76 -32.95 -19.42
N ALA A 43 -2.58 -31.77 -18.81
CA ALA A 43 -2.33 -31.65 -17.37
C ALA A 43 -3.54 -32.11 -16.53
N GLU A 44 -4.77 -31.77 -16.94
CA GLU A 44 -6.00 -32.23 -16.28
C GLU A 44 -6.17 -33.74 -16.39
N ALA A 45 -5.90 -34.32 -17.57
CA ALA A 45 -5.91 -35.78 -17.76
C ALA A 45 -4.87 -36.48 -16.86
N LYS A 46 -3.65 -35.95 -16.82
CA LYS A 46 -2.54 -36.49 -16.01
C LYS A 46 -2.79 -36.32 -14.50
N ARG A 47 -3.42 -35.23 -14.08
CA ARG A 47 -3.87 -35.01 -12.69
C ARG A 47 -4.93 -36.03 -12.29
N THR A 48 -5.89 -36.30 -13.18
CA THR A 48 -6.93 -37.32 -12.95
C THR A 48 -6.33 -38.72 -12.87
N GLU A 49 -5.37 -39.02 -13.75
CA GLU A 49 -4.61 -40.28 -13.73
C GLU A 49 -3.83 -40.45 -12.41
N LEU A 50 -3.14 -39.40 -11.93
CA LEU A 50 -2.40 -39.41 -10.67
C LEU A 50 -3.31 -39.65 -9.46
N ILE A 51 -4.47 -38.98 -9.40
CA ILE A 51 -5.46 -39.21 -8.33
C ILE A 51 -6.00 -40.64 -8.39
N SER A 52 -6.26 -41.16 -9.61
CA SER A 52 -6.73 -42.54 -9.79
C SER A 52 -5.70 -43.58 -9.36
N LYS A 53 -4.40 -43.31 -9.54
CA LYS A 53 -3.30 -44.20 -9.11
C LYS A 53 -3.15 -44.30 -7.60
N LEU A 54 -3.70 -43.34 -6.84
CA LEU A 54 -3.64 -43.34 -5.38
C LEU A 54 -4.77 -44.17 -4.74
N GLU A 55 -5.67 -44.77 -5.54
CA GLU A 55 -6.81 -45.61 -5.08
C GLU A 55 -7.65 -44.96 -3.96
N LEU A 56 -7.70 -43.63 -3.92
CA LEU A 56 -8.40 -42.88 -2.86
C LEU A 56 -9.91 -42.93 -3.04
N GLU A 57 -10.62 -43.10 -1.93
CA GLU A 57 -12.09 -43.13 -1.90
C GLU A 57 -12.67 -42.16 -0.86
N GLY A 58 -13.97 -41.87 -1.00
CA GLY A 58 -14.74 -41.11 -0.02
C GLY A 58 -14.13 -39.75 0.38
N ILE A 59 -13.72 -39.63 1.65
CA ILE A 59 -13.20 -38.38 2.21
C ILE A 59 -11.80 -38.07 1.69
N GLU A 60 -10.95 -39.07 1.49
CA GLU A 60 -9.56 -38.88 1.07
C GLU A 60 -9.48 -38.31 -0.35
N LYS A 61 -10.27 -38.88 -1.27
CA LYS A 61 -10.41 -38.37 -2.63
C LYS A 61 -10.85 -36.90 -2.64
N ARG A 62 -11.90 -36.56 -1.88
CA ARG A 62 -12.39 -35.17 -1.77
C ARG A 62 -11.37 -34.23 -1.13
N ALA A 63 -10.59 -34.71 -0.16
CA ALA A 63 -9.55 -33.92 0.47
C ALA A 63 -8.43 -33.57 -0.52
N VAL A 64 -7.95 -34.56 -1.28
CA VAL A 64 -6.92 -34.37 -2.31
C VAL A 64 -7.42 -33.49 -3.45
N GLU A 65 -8.64 -33.70 -3.95
CA GLU A 65 -9.22 -32.86 -5.00
C GLU A 65 -9.32 -31.38 -4.58
N ARG A 66 -9.78 -31.12 -3.35
CA ARG A 66 -9.87 -29.77 -2.78
C ARG A 66 -8.49 -29.15 -2.56
N PHE A 67 -7.55 -29.92 -2.01
CA PHE A 67 -6.17 -29.47 -1.82
C PHE A 67 -5.58 -29.03 -3.15
N LEU A 68 -5.55 -29.93 -4.14
CA LEU A 68 -5.00 -29.62 -5.45
C LEU A 68 -5.71 -28.43 -6.10
N LYS A 69 -7.04 -28.30 -5.98
CA LYS A 69 -7.78 -27.16 -6.55
C LYS A 69 -7.36 -25.84 -5.90
N ARG A 70 -7.20 -25.84 -4.57
CA ARG A 70 -6.77 -24.66 -3.82
C ARG A 70 -5.34 -24.27 -4.16
N GLU A 71 -4.40 -25.22 -4.13
CA GLU A 71 -2.99 -24.94 -4.43
C GLU A 71 -2.79 -24.47 -5.87
N THR A 72 -3.52 -25.03 -6.85
CA THR A 72 -3.49 -24.51 -8.23
C THR A 72 -3.96 -23.05 -8.29
N LYS A 73 -5.05 -22.70 -7.59
CA LYS A 73 -5.57 -21.34 -7.58
C LYS A 73 -4.60 -20.35 -6.92
N ARG A 74 -3.98 -20.77 -5.81
CA ARG A 74 -2.95 -19.99 -5.12
C ARG A 74 -1.76 -19.72 -6.03
N GLN A 75 -1.29 -20.75 -6.74
CA GLN A 75 -0.23 -20.59 -7.72
C GLN A 75 -0.59 -19.62 -8.86
N GLU A 76 -1.83 -19.69 -9.37
CA GLU A 76 -2.33 -18.74 -10.36
C GLU A 76 -2.33 -17.30 -9.81
N ASN A 77 -2.75 -17.11 -8.56
CA ASN A 77 -2.77 -15.80 -7.91
C ASN A 77 -1.37 -15.22 -7.69
N ILE A 78 -0.43 -16.04 -7.18
CA ILE A 78 0.98 -15.68 -6.99
C ILE A 78 1.56 -15.16 -8.31
N GLU A 79 1.39 -15.92 -9.39
CA GLU A 79 1.96 -15.55 -10.69
C GLU A 79 1.30 -14.32 -11.31
N ASN A 80 -0.01 -14.15 -11.13
CA ASN A 80 -0.72 -12.96 -11.63
C ASN A 80 -0.25 -11.70 -10.90
N ILE A 81 -0.16 -11.73 -9.57
CA ILE A 81 0.32 -10.61 -8.74
C ILE A 81 1.77 -10.29 -9.11
N THR A 82 2.62 -11.31 -9.24
CA THR A 82 4.03 -11.16 -9.62
C THR A 82 4.16 -10.52 -11.00
N MET A 83 3.36 -10.96 -11.98
CA MET A 83 3.38 -10.41 -13.33
C MET A 83 2.91 -8.94 -13.35
N GLN A 84 1.85 -8.60 -12.61
CA GLN A 84 1.38 -7.21 -12.49
C GLN A 84 2.45 -6.31 -11.87
N ALA A 85 3.12 -6.78 -10.81
CA ALA A 85 4.23 -6.06 -10.20
C ALA A 85 5.38 -5.85 -11.20
N ALA A 86 5.81 -6.92 -11.88
CA ALA A 86 6.89 -6.87 -12.86
C ALA A 86 6.60 -5.94 -14.04
N GLN A 87 5.37 -5.94 -14.55
CA GLN A 87 4.94 -5.04 -15.64
C GLN A 87 4.91 -3.57 -15.25
N SER A 88 4.77 -3.26 -13.95
CA SER A 88 4.78 -1.89 -13.45
C SER A 88 6.18 -1.30 -13.26
N LEU A 89 7.22 -2.11 -13.40
CA LEU A 89 8.62 -1.70 -13.27
C LEU A 89 9.17 -1.19 -14.61
N SER A 90 9.71 0.03 -14.58
CA SER A 90 10.41 0.67 -15.69
C SER A 90 11.90 0.28 -15.73
N GLU A 91 12.57 0.51 -16.86
CA GLU A 91 14.02 0.26 -17.00
C GLU A 91 14.89 1.09 -16.04
N THR A 92 14.35 2.20 -15.52
CA THR A 92 15.06 3.05 -14.56
C THR A 92 14.86 2.64 -13.11
N ASP A 93 13.93 1.73 -12.84
CA ASP A 93 13.69 1.27 -11.48
C ASP A 93 14.81 0.35 -11.01
N ASN A 94 15.29 0.57 -9.80
CA ASN A 94 16.28 -0.31 -9.20
C ASN A 94 15.57 -1.37 -8.35
N VAL A 95 15.57 -2.62 -8.81
CA VAL A 95 15.09 -3.73 -7.99
C VAL A 95 16.17 -4.07 -6.97
N SER A 96 15.92 -3.60 -5.76
CA SER A 96 16.69 -3.89 -4.56
C SER A 96 16.56 -5.36 -4.16
N ASP A 97 17.49 -5.84 -3.33
CA ASP A 97 17.44 -7.20 -2.83
C ASP A 97 16.31 -7.33 -1.80
N ILE A 98 15.17 -7.81 -2.27
CA ILE A 98 13.98 -8.05 -1.45
C ILE A 98 14.28 -9.20 -0.49
N ASP A 99 13.86 -9.05 0.76
CA ASP A 99 14.01 -10.05 1.80
C ASP A 99 13.14 -11.29 1.49
N GLU A 100 13.76 -12.47 1.43
CA GLU A 100 13.09 -13.74 1.09
C GLU A 100 11.95 -14.06 2.06
N ASP A 101 12.20 -13.95 3.37
CA ASP A 101 11.19 -14.14 4.40
C ASP A 101 10.04 -13.11 4.29
N TRP A 102 10.30 -11.91 3.76
CA TRP A 102 9.26 -10.93 3.45
C TRP A 102 8.43 -11.37 2.25
N ILE A 103 9.04 -11.90 1.19
CA ILE A 103 8.34 -12.43 0.01
C ILE A 103 7.39 -13.56 0.44
N GLU A 104 7.89 -14.50 1.26
CA GLU A 104 7.06 -15.58 1.80
C GLU A 104 5.88 -15.05 2.62
N ALA A 105 6.14 -14.07 3.50
CA ALA A 105 5.09 -13.44 4.30
C ALA A 105 4.08 -12.70 3.42
N PHE A 106 4.53 -12.04 2.36
CA PHE A 106 3.68 -11.33 1.41
C PHE A 106 2.72 -12.27 0.69
N PHE A 107 3.22 -13.38 0.12
CA PHE A 107 2.37 -14.29 -0.62
C PHE A 107 1.42 -15.08 0.27
N ARG A 108 1.81 -15.37 1.52
CA ARG A 108 0.90 -15.96 2.51
C ARG A 108 -0.35 -15.09 2.75
N GLU A 109 -0.23 -13.77 2.64
CA GLU A 109 -1.34 -12.85 2.86
C GLU A 109 -2.19 -12.60 1.60
N CYS A 110 -1.69 -12.89 0.40
CA CYS A 110 -2.40 -12.59 -0.86
C CYS A 110 -2.71 -13.82 -1.76
N GLU A 111 -2.19 -15.01 -1.46
CA GLU A 111 -2.36 -16.21 -2.29
C GLU A 111 -3.83 -16.65 -2.47
N ASP A 112 -4.71 -16.31 -1.53
CA ASP A 112 -6.14 -16.66 -1.59
C ASP A 112 -7.03 -15.57 -2.23
N ILE A 113 -6.45 -14.44 -2.64
CA ILE A 113 -7.17 -13.28 -3.17
C ILE A 113 -7.55 -13.49 -4.63
N ASN A 114 -8.84 -13.39 -4.92
CA ASN A 114 -9.42 -13.65 -6.24
C ASN A 114 -9.99 -12.41 -6.92
N ASP A 115 -10.11 -11.31 -6.18
CA ASP A 115 -10.57 -10.05 -6.71
C ASP A 115 -9.43 -9.38 -7.49
N GLU A 116 -9.66 -9.06 -8.76
CA GLU A 116 -8.62 -8.50 -9.64
C GLU A 116 -8.12 -7.13 -9.15
N GLN A 117 -8.98 -6.31 -8.54
CA GLN A 117 -8.57 -5.01 -8.02
C GLN A 117 -7.65 -5.15 -6.81
N MET A 118 -7.96 -6.09 -5.92
CA MET A 118 -7.07 -6.44 -4.82
C MET A 118 -5.76 -7.03 -5.33
N GLN A 119 -5.78 -7.92 -6.34
CA GLN A 119 -4.54 -8.42 -6.95
C GLN A 119 -3.68 -7.28 -7.51
N MET A 120 -4.28 -6.28 -8.17
CA MET A 120 -3.56 -5.08 -8.63
C MET A 120 -2.96 -4.28 -7.48
N LEU A 121 -3.68 -4.14 -6.37
CA LEU A 121 -3.15 -3.49 -5.16
C LEU A 121 -1.94 -4.24 -4.60
N TRP A 122 -2.02 -5.57 -4.49
CA TRP A 122 -0.91 -6.40 -4.04
C TRP A 122 0.27 -6.35 -5.01
N GLY A 123 0.02 -6.34 -6.33
CA GLY A 123 1.05 -6.14 -7.35
C GLY A 123 1.78 -4.81 -7.18
N ARG A 124 1.04 -3.73 -6.90
CA ARG A 124 1.63 -2.42 -6.58
C ARG A 124 2.50 -2.47 -5.32
N ILE A 125 2.04 -3.10 -4.25
CA ILE A 125 2.81 -3.26 -3.00
C ILE A 125 4.13 -4.00 -3.27
N LEU A 126 4.07 -5.12 -4.00
CA LEU A 126 5.26 -5.89 -4.36
C LEU A 126 6.22 -5.06 -5.21
N SER A 127 5.72 -4.28 -6.17
CA SER A 127 6.56 -3.40 -6.99
C SER A 127 7.25 -2.30 -6.19
N GLU A 128 6.58 -1.73 -5.19
CA GLU A 128 7.15 -0.68 -4.35
C GLU A 128 8.18 -1.23 -3.36
N GLU A 129 7.94 -2.40 -2.77
CA GLU A 129 8.95 -3.09 -1.97
C GLU A 129 10.18 -3.47 -2.81
N ALA A 130 9.97 -3.90 -4.07
CA ALA A 130 11.05 -4.19 -5.00
C ALA A 130 11.93 -2.96 -5.26
N LYS A 131 11.31 -1.80 -5.50
CA LYS A 131 12.03 -0.53 -5.69
C LYS A 131 12.75 -0.06 -4.43
N SER A 132 12.16 -0.26 -3.26
CA SER A 132 12.69 0.22 -2.00
C SER A 132 12.35 -0.73 -0.86
N LYS A 133 13.35 -1.50 -0.44
CA LYS A 133 13.27 -2.37 0.74
C LYS A 133 12.79 -1.60 1.97
N GLY A 134 11.86 -2.20 2.71
CA GLY A 134 11.24 -1.61 3.90
C GLY A 134 10.13 -0.61 3.57
N SER A 135 9.57 -0.65 2.37
CA SER A 135 8.42 0.19 1.98
C SER A 135 7.15 -0.28 2.67
N PHE A 136 7.00 -1.58 2.90
CA PHE A 136 5.87 -2.19 3.60
C PHE A 136 6.33 -3.19 4.65
N SER A 137 5.90 -3.00 5.89
CA SER A 137 6.15 -3.95 6.97
C SER A 137 5.22 -5.17 6.87
N ARG A 138 5.65 -6.32 7.41
CA ARG A 138 4.80 -7.53 7.52
C ARG A 138 3.51 -7.27 8.31
N ARG A 139 3.52 -6.31 9.25
CA ARG A 139 2.33 -5.89 10.00
C ARG A 139 1.31 -5.22 9.08
N THR A 140 1.77 -4.37 8.17
CA THR A 140 0.90 -3.73 7.17
C THR A 140 0.29 -4.73 6.21
N LEU A 141 1.06 -5.73 5.76
CA LEU A 141 0.53 -6.81 4.91
C LEU A 141 -0.57 -7.60 5.65
N LYS A 142 -0.36 -7.89 6.93
CA LYS A 142 -1.34 -8.60 7.75
C LYS A 142 -2.62 -7.80 7.98
N LEU A 143 -2.48 -6.50 8.22
CA LEU A 143 -3.64 -5.62 8.34
C LEU A 143 -4.41 -5.61 7.02
N LEU A 144 -3.73 -5.37 5.90
CA LEU A 144 -4.35 -5.29 4.57
C LEU A 144 -5.15 -6.54 4.20
N SER A 145 -4.66 -7.75 4.54
CA SER A 145 -5.37 -9.01 4.24
C SER A 145 -6.63 -9.24 5.08
N THR A 146 -6.81 -8.45 6.14
CA THR A 146 -7.91 -8.59 7.11
C THR A 146 -8.88 -7.42 7.11
N LEU A 147 -8.58 -6.34 6.39
CA LEU A 147 -9.46 -5.17 6.29
C LEU A 147 -10.81 -5.55 5.66
N SER A 148 -11.89 -5.12 6.32
CA SER A 148 -13.20 -5.03 5.70
C SER A 148 -13.26 -3.92 4.65
N LYS A 149 -14.29 -3.96 3.82
CA LYS A 149 -14.53 -2.93 2.80
C LYS A 149 -14.77 -1.56 3.45
N GLU A 150 -15.47 -1.54 4.56
CA GLU A 150 -15.79 -0.33 5.33
C GLU A 150 -14.52 0.31 5.90
N GLU A 151 -13.62 -0.49 6.49
CA GLU A 151 -12.34 -0.01 7.02
C GLU A 151 -11.42 0.49 5.90
N ALA A 152 -11.34 -0.23 4.78
CA ALA A 152 -10.57 0.21 3.61
C ALA A 152 -11.09 1.57 3.09
N ASN A 153 -12.40 1.73 2.95
CA ASN A 153 -13.01 3.00 2.54
C ASN A 153 -12.71 4.12 3.54
N LEU A 154 -12.72 3.83 4.84
CA LEU A 154 -12.41 4.83 5.87
C LEU A 154 -10.94 5.26 5.80
N ILE A 155 -10.01 4.33 5.57
CA ILE A 155 -8.58 4.63 5.37
C ILE A 155 -8.40 5.52 4.13
N THR A 156 -9.04 5.17 3.01
CA THR A 156 -9.02 5.99 1.79
C THR A 156 -9.61 7.38 2.04
N TYR A 157 -10.75 7.46 2.74
CA TYR A 157 -11.38 8.73 3.10
C TYR A 157 -10.47 9.59 3.97
N PHE A 158 -9.78 8.99 4.95
CA PHE A 158 -8.86 9.68 5.84
C PHE A 158 -7.68 10.32 5.09
N GLY A 159 -7.22 9.70 4.00
CA GLY A 159 -6.10 10.19 3.19
C GLY A 159 -6.27 11.62 2.68
N LYS A 160 -7.50 12.14 2.55
CA LYS A 160 -7.73 13.53 2.12
C LYS A 160 -7.29 14.55 3.16
N PHE A 161 -7.15 14.15 4.42
CA PHE A 161 -6.64 14.98 5.51
C PHE A 161 -5.12 14.91 5.62
N VAL A 162 -4.45 14.07 4.83
CA VAL A 162 -3.02 13.81 4.93
C VAL A 162 -2.24 14.70 3.97
N TRP A 163 -1.27 15.42 4.52
CA TRP A 163 -0.37 16.35 3.85
C TRP A 163 1.04 15.80 3.86
N GLN A 164 1.86 16.25 2.91
CA GLN A 164 3.29 15.98 2.89
C GLN A 164 4.03 17.05 3.71
N ALA A 165 4.67 16.66 4.81
CA ALA A 165 5.63 17.50 5.53
C ALA A 165 7.02 16.82 5.49
N SER A 166 7.69 16.66 6.64
CA SER A 166 8.83 15.72 6.77
C SER A 166 8.44 14.29 6.39
N ASN A 167 7.22 13.91 6.73
CA ASN A 167 6.56 12.65 6.46
C ASN A 167 5.08 12.92 6.16
N LEU A 168 4.31 11.90 5.78
CA LEU A 168 2.87 12.07 5.61
C LEU A 168 2.26 12.41 6.97
N THR A 169 1.48 13.49 7.02
CA THR A 169 1.02 14.07 8.28
C THR A 169 -0.44 14.46 8.15
N PRO A 170 -1.35 13.91 8.96
CA PRO A 170 -2.73 14.35 8.98
C PRO A 170 -2.81 15.75 9.58
N ILE A 171 -3.55 16.64 8.93
CA ILE A 171 -3.86 17.98 9.44
C ILE A 171 -5.37 18.03 9.68
N LEU A 172 -5.75 17.85 10.94
CA LEU A 172 -7.13 17.74 11.40
C LEU A 172 -7.58 19.07 12.02
N LEU A 173 -8.48 19.76 11.31
CA LEU A 173 -9.10 20.98 11.80
C LEU A 173 -10.12 20.66 12.89
N THR A 174 -10.20 21.52 13.91
CA THR A 174 -11.24 21.43 14.95
C THR A 174 -12.27 22.54 14.80
N ASP A 175 -13.53 22.25 15.13
CA ASP A 175 -14.60 23.24 15.26
C ASP A 175 -14.49 24.01 16.60
N GLU A 176 -15.41 24.94 16.84
CA GLU A 176 -15.48 25.74 18.07
C GLU A 176 -15.73 24.88 19.34
N ASN A 177 -16.29 23.68 19.18
CA ASN A 177 -16.54 22.74 20.25
C ASN A 177 -15.38 21.76 20.47
N GLY A 178 -14.30 21.87 19.69
CA GLY A 178 -13.14 20.99 19.74
C GLY A 178 -13.32 19.66 18.99
N ASN A 179 -14.41 19.46 18.25
CA ASN A 179 -14.60 18.27 17.43
C ASN A 179 -13.79 18.38 16.14
N THR A 180 -13.25 17.27 15.66
CA THR A 180 -12.61 17.23 14.35
C THR A 180 -13.63 17.47 13.24
N GLU A 181 -13.28 18.34 12.30
CA GLU A 181 -14.14 18.68 11.18
C GLU A 181 -13.97 17.71 10.01
N GLY A 182 -15.09 17.17 9.53
CA GLY A 182 -15.10 16.27 8.37
C GLY A 182 -14.78 14.81 8.70
N ILE A 183 -14.39 14.48 9.93
CA ILE A 183 -14.27 13.11 10.42
C ILE A 183 -14.70 13.05 11.88
N THR A 184 -15.49 12.05 12.22
CA THR A 184 -16.06 11.88 13.56
C THR A 184 -15.06 11.22 14.51
N PHE A 185 -15.29 11.40 15.82
CA PHE A 185 -14.50 10.70 16.85
C PHE A 185 -14.56 9.18 16.69
N ASN A 186 -15.72 8.62 16.35
CA ASN A 186 -15.87 7.17 16.15
C ASN A 186 -15.01 6.67 14.98
N GLU A 187 -14.98 7.40 13.88
CA GLU A 187 -14.13 7.07 12.72
C GLU A 187 -12.64 7.16 13.07
N LEU A 188 -12.22 8.19 13.80
CA LEU A 188 -10.85 8.28 14.30
C LEU A 188 -10.52 7.13 15.27
N SER A 189 -11.47 6.73 16.12
CA SER A 189 -11.28 5.61 17.05
C SER A 189 -11.11 4.28 16.30
N VAL A 190 -11.81 4.08 15.18
CA VAL A 190 -11.62 2.89 14.34
C VAL A 190 -10.21 2.90 13.74
N LEU A 191 -9.78 4.02 13.14
CA LEU A 191 -8.43 4.16 12.56
C LEU A 191 -7.33 3.94 13.60
N ASP A 192 -7.52 4.40 14.83
CA ASP A 192 -6.60 4.17 15.95
C ASP A 192 -6.56 2.69 16.36
N SER A 193 -7.73 2.04 16.46
CA SER A 193 -7.82 0.61 16.78
C SER A 193 -7.19 -0.30 15.72
N LEU A 194 -7.22 0.11 14.45
CA LEU A 194 -6.51 -0.56 13.35
C LEU A 194 -5.00 -0.29 13.37
N GLY A 195 -4.55 0.63 14.23
CA GLY A 195 -3.17 1.08 14.29
C GLY A 195 -2.77 1.89 13.07
N VAL A 196 -3.69 2.53 12.35
CA VAL A 196 -3.41 3.44 11.22
C VAL A 196 -2.97 4.80 11.75
N ILE A 197 -3.64 5.28 12.79
CA ILE A 197 -3.28 6.51 13.49
C ILE A 197 -3.03 6.22 14.97
N GLN A 198 -2.46 7.21 15.65
CA GLN A 198 -2.48 7.32 17.10
C GLN A 198 -3.15 8.64 17.46
N GLN A 199 -4.17 8.60 18.30
CA GLN A 199 -4.77 9.83 18.83
C GLN A 199 -4.00 10.36 20.05
N GLY A 200 -4.05 11.68 20.22
CA GLY A 200 -3.41 12.35 21.34
C GLY A 200 -3.97 13.75 21.57
N ILE A 201 -3.38 14.43 22.56
CA ILE A 201 -3.74 15.80 22.92
C ILE A 201 -2.89 16.72 22.03
N GLY A 202 -3.48 17.26 20.96
CA GLY A 202 -2.93 18.35 20.14
C GLY A 202 -1.49 18.17 19.67
N TYR A 203 -1.31 17.78 18.42
CA TYR A 203 -0.01 17.70 17.76
C TYR A 203 0.30 18.97 16.99
N SER A 204 1.60 19.26 16.88
CA SER A 204 2.12 20.38 16.09
C SER A 204 3.34 19.97 15.27
N LEU A 205 3.45 20.51 14.05
CA LEU A 205 4.67 20.46 13.25
C LEU A 205 5.61 21.59 13.68
N THR A 206 6.83 21.25 14.09
CA THR A 206 7.87 22.23 14.43
C THR A 206 8.79 22.45 13.23
N PHE A 207 9.12 23.71 12.96
CA PHE A 207 9.97 24.09 11.84
C PHE A 207 11.31 24.61 12.34
N GLY A 208 12.41 24.14 11.72
CA GLY A 208 13.76 24.61 12.05
C GLY A 208 14.09 26.00 11.51
N ASN A 209 13.25 26.56 10.65
CA ASN A 209 13.42 27.87 10.02
C ASN A 209 12.10 28.63 10.03
N LYS A 210 12.18 29.97 10.02
CA LYS A 210 11.03 30.89 9.89
C LYS A 210 10.17 30.61 8.65
N LYS A 211 10.77 30.02 7.61
CA LYS A 211 10.09 29.60 6.38
C LYS A 211 10.24 28.09 6.18
N GLY A 212 9.12 27.43 5.94
CA GLY A 212 9.02 26.00 5.69
C GLY A 212 8.16 25.69 4.48
N ARG A 213 8.06 24.40 4.12
CA ARG A 213 7.19 23.94 3.05
C ARG A 213 6.38 22.74 3.52
N ILE A 214 5.12 22.71 3.11
CA ILE A 214 4.26 21.53 3.17
C ILE A 214 3.65 21.32 1.79
N GLY A 215 3.28 20.08 1.48
CA GLY A 215 2.71 19.68 0.22
C GLY A 215 1.34 19.02 0.40
N TYR A 216 0.52 19.09 -0.63
CA TYR A 216 -0.78 18.42 -0.69
C TYR A 216 -1.07 17.99 -2.12
N TYR A 217 -1.05 16.68 -2.38
CA TYR A 217 -1.38 16.10 -3.69
C TYR A 217 -0.70 16.83 -4.87
N GLY A 218 0.60 17.09 -4.76
CA GLY A 218 1.40 17.79 -5.78
C GLY A 218 1.40 19.32 -5.68
N MET A 219 0.51 19.93 -4.90
CA MET A 219 0.56 21.37 -4.59
C MET A 219 1.56 21.64 -3.48
N ALA A 220 2.36 22.69 -3.61
CA ALA A 220 3.32 23.12 -2.58
C ALA A 220 2.83 24.41 -1.90
N PHE A 221 2.99 24.49 -0.59
CA PHE A 221 2.60 25.63 0.23
C PHE A 221 3.80 26.11 1.03
N LEU A 222 4.06 27.42 0.97
CA LEU A 222 5.00 28.09 1.84
C LEU A 222 4.34 28.30 3.21
N VAL A 223 5.05 27.90 4.26
CA VAL A 223 4.72 28.21 5.65
C VAL A 223 5.66 29.32 6.10
N GLU A 224 5.14 30.47 6.50
CA GLU A 224 5.94 31.60 6.99
C GLU A 224 5.46 32.05 8.36
N PHE A 225 6.34 31.97 9.35
CA PHE A 225 6.07 32.45 10.70
C PHE A 225 6.35 33.95 10.79
N GLN A 226 5.53 34.70 11.51
CA GLN A 226 5.68 36.15 11.68
C GLN A 226 6.81 36.49 12.67
N SER A 227 6.84 35.77 13.79
CA SER A 227 7.83 35.94 14.86
C SER A 227 9.23 35.44 14.44
N ASP A 228 10.27 36.14 14.88
CA ASP A 228 11.67 35.70 14.77
C ASP A 228 12.08 34.72 15.90
N ASP A 229 11.22 34.52 16.92
CA ASP A 229 11.45 33.55 17.99
C ASP A 229 11.20 32.12 17.51
N SER A 230 12.25 31.31 17.43
CA SER A 230 12.19 29.94 16.94
C SER A 230 11.37 28.99 17.82
N SER A 231 11.14 29.33 19.11
CA SER A 231 10.27 28.54 19.99
C SER A 231 8.80 28.57 19.54
N THR A 232 8.45 29.58 18.75
CA THR A 232 7.09 29.80 18.26
C THR A 232 6.84 29.16 16.90
N TRP A 233 7.85 28.64 16.20
CA TRP A 233 7.71 28.09 14.84
C TRP A 233 7.05 26.70 14.83
N ASN A 234 5.80 26.65 15.27
CA ASN A 234 4.96 25.48 15.33
C ASN A 234 3.63 25.72 14.59
N LEU A 235 3.17 24.69 13.88
CA LEU A 235 1.88 24.67 13.20
C LEU A 235 1.02 23.57 13.83
N GLN A 236 -0.11 23.94 14.43
CA GLN A 236 -1.05 22.98 15.02
C GLN A 236 -1.69 22.13 13.92
N ILE A 237 -1.65 20.80 14.07
CA ILE A 237 -2.14 19.83 13.08
C ILE A 237 -3.27 18.93 13.61
N GLY A 238 -3.78 19.19 14.81
CA GLY A 238 -4.94 18.49 15.36
C GLY A 238 -4.56 17.30 16.24
N THR A 239 -5.36 16.24 16.26
CA THR A 239 -5.35 15.24 17.36
C THR A 239 -4.86 13.85 16.94
N ALA A 240 -4.32 13.69 15.74
CA ALA A 240 -3.84 12.40 15.25
C ALA A 240 -2.43 12.51 14.65
N LEU A 241 -1.67 11.42 14.77
CA LEU A 241 -0.47 11.14 13.97
C LEU A 241 -0.65 9.82 13.23
N LEU A 242 -0.06 9.69 12.05
CA LEU A 242 0.03 8.38 11.38
C LEU A 242 1.07 7.51 12.09
N THR A 243 0.70 6.28 12.39
CA THR A 243 1.66 5.24 12.82
C THR A 243 2.55 4.82 11.63
N PRO A 244 3.58 3.97 11.81
CA PRO A 244 4.30 3.39 10.68
C PRO A 244 3.38 2.69 9.67
N ILE A 245 2.38 1.93 10.14
CA ILE A 245 1.40 1.26 9.27
C ILE A 245 0.59 2.30 8.50
N GLY A 246 0.15 3.38 9.16
CA GLY A 246 -0.55 4.48 8.51
C GLY A 246 0.28 5.15 7.42
N GLN A 247 1.57 5.42 7.68
CA GLN A 247 2.48 6.00 6.68
C GLN A 247 2.57 5.14 5.42
N GLU A 248 2.64 3.82 5.59
CA GLU A 248 2.72 2.86 4.50
C GLU A 248 1.41 2.78 3.72
N LEU A 249 0.27 2.65 4.42
CA LEU A 249 -1.06 2.56 3.79
C LEU A 249 -1.43 3.83 3.02
N MET A 250 -1.07 5.02 3.52
CA MET A 250 -1.40 6.28 2.84
C MET A 250 -0.75 6.39 1.45
N LYS A 251 0.35 5.67 1.17
CA LYS A 251 0.99 5.62 -0.16
C LYS A 251 0.13 4.88 -1.20
N ILE A 252 -0.72 3.95 -0.76
CA ILE A 252 -1.46 3.01 -1.63
C ILE A 252 -2.97 3.09 -1.52
N CYS A 253 -3.52 3.81 -0.52
CA CYS A 253 -4.95 3.86 -0.24
C CYS A 253 -5.82 4.51 -1.35
N GLY A 254 -5.21 5.12 -2.37
CA GLY A 254 -5.94 5.68 -3.52
C GLY A 254 -6.78 6.92 -3.20
N SER A 255 -6.48 7.62 -2.11
CA SER A 255 -7.16 8.87 -1.74
C SER A 255 -6.97 9.96 -2.81
N THR A 256 -7.91 10.88 -2.87
CA THR A 256 -7.93 12.03 -3.81
C THR A 256 -7.99 13.36 -3.04
N PRO A 257 -7.49 14.47 -3.63
CA PRO A 257 -7.48 15.77 -2.95
C PRO A 257 -8.89 16.31 -2.67
N ASP A 258 -9.06 16.97 -1.53
CA ASP A 258 -10.26 17.72 -1.13
C ASP A 258 -9.92 19.22 -1.07
N ILE A 259 -10.17 19.91 -2.19
CA ILE A 259 -9.82 21.33 -2.35
C ILE A 259 -10.63 22.23 -1.41
N ALA A 260 -11.87 21.85 -1.09
CA ALA A 260 -12.68 22.59 -0.12
C ALA A 260 -12.05 22.53 1.28
N TYR A 261 -11.53 21.36 1.68
CA TYR A 261 -10.79 21.20 2.92
C TYR A 261 -9.48 22.01 2.93
N VAL A 262 -8.74 22.04 1.82
CA VAL A 262 -7.54 22.91 1.66
C VAL A 262 -7.88 24.38 1.88
N HIS A 263 -8.93 24.89 1.23
CA HIS A 263 -9.36 26.29 1.41
C HIS A 263 -9.77 26.57 2.85
N LYS A 264 -10.47 25.63 3.50
CA LYS A 264 -10.86 25.76 4.90
C LYS A 264 -9.64 25.84 5.81
N PHE A 265 -8.64 25.00 5.57
CA PHE A 265 -7.38 25.03 6.31
C PHE A 265 -6.65 26.37 6.14
N LEU A 266 -6.48 26.83 4.89
CA LEU A 266 -5.86 28.14 4.62
C LEU A 266 -6.60 29.29 5.32
N ASN A 267 -7.93 29.31 5.26
CA ASN A 267 -8.73 30.37 5.87
C ASN A 267 -8.62 30.37 7.41
N LYS A 268 -8.58 29.19 8.05
CA LYS A 268 -8.40 29.07 9.50
C LYS A 268 -6.99 29.44 9.94
N THR A 269 -5.97 29.18 9.11
CA THR A 269 -4.58 29.48 9.44
C THR A 269 -4.20 30.94 9.17
N ASN A 270 -4.72 31.54 8.09
CA ASN A 270 -4.37 32.89 7.62
C ASN A 270 -5.24 34.01 8.22
N VAL A 271 -5.77 33.82 9.43
CA VAL A 271 -6.55 34.86 10.12
C VAL A 271 -5.66 36.06 10.50
N GLU A 272 -6.25 37.24 10.56
CA GLU A 272 -5.53 38.46 10.92
C GLU A 272 -4.95 38.33 12.35
N GLY A 273 -3.67 38.67 12.51
CA GLY A 273 -2.95 38.46 13.77
C GLY A 273 -2.42 37.03 14.00
N SER A 274 -2.65 36.10 13.06
CA SER A 274 -2.06 34.75 13.12
C SER A 274 -0.53 34.81 13.08
N GLN A 275 0.10 33.96 13.88
CA GLN A 275 1.55 33.84 13.95
C GLN A 275 2.15 33.12 12.74
N VAL A 276 1.31 32.48 11.92
CA VAL A 276 1.70 31.71 10.74
C VAL A 276 0.86 32.13 9.53
N LYS A 277 1.52 32.23 8.38
CA LYS A 277 0.89 32.50 7.09
C LYS A 277 1.22 31.39 6.12
N LEU A 278 0.20 30.86 5.46
CA LEU A 278 0.27 29.87 4.41
C LEU A 278 0.00 30.52 3.05
N SER A 279 0.84 30.27 2.06
CA SER A 279 0.60 30.71 0.69
C SER A 279 0.95 29.61 -0.30
N ILE A 280 0.14 29.44 -1.34
CA ILE A 280 0.43 28.50 -2.43
C ILE A 280 1.70 28.96 -3.14
N LEU A 281 2.65 28.05 -3.34
CA LEU A 281 3.76 28.26 -4.25
C LEU A 281 3.25 27.90 -5.64
N THR A 282 2.98 28.91 -6.47
CA THR A 282 2.80 28.70 -7.90
C THR A 282 4.09 28.13 -8.46
N MET A 283 4.02 26.93 -9.06
CA MET A 283 5.11 26.40 -9.89
C MET A 283 5.26 27.24 -11.16
#